data_AF-A0A177N6K7-F1
#
_entry.id   AF-A0A177N6K7-F1
#
_cell.length_a   1.000
_cell.length_b   1.000
_cell.length_c   1.000
_cell.angle_alpha   90.00
_cell.angle_beta   90.00
_cell.angle_gamma   90.00
#
_symmetry.space_group_name_H-M   'P 1'
#
loop_
_entity.id
_entity.type
_entity.pdbx_description
1 polymer ?
#
loop_
_entity_poly.entity_id
_entity_poly.type
_entity_poly.pdbx_seq_one_letter_code
_entity_poly.pdbx_strand_id
1 'polypeptide(L)'
;MANGIIAIMFEVNDIVKLRFKVMVLLDSDLQSVPEVVINLADMGLDDRGNLLTIRNIVKAQDYSIDIAKYYQHVVLQNGFAQNKSCMIPIL
;
A
#
# COMPACT_ATOMS: atom_id res chain seq x y z
N MET A 1 -6.36 10.06 -19.64
CA MET A 1 -6.54 9.07 -18.56
C MET A 1 -5.35 9.21 -17.64
N ALA A 2 -5.54 9.71 -16.41
CA ALA A 2 -4.45 9.70 -15.45
C ALA A 2 -4.27 8.25 -14.96
N ASN A 3 -3.07 7.73 -15.15
CA ASN A 3 -2.63 6.49 -14.54
C ASN A 3 -2.62 6.68 -13.02
N GLY A 4 -3.01 5.64 -12.28
CA GLY A 4 -3.03 5.65 -10.82
C GLY A 4 -1.93 4.78 -10.26
N ILE A 5 -1.58 5.02 -8.99
CA ILE A 5 -0.66 4.20 -8.21
C ILE A 5 -1.24 2.78 -8.07
N ILE A 6 -0.40 1.75 -8.26
CA ILE A 6 -0.79 0.35 -8.05
C ILE A 6 -0.20 -0.12 -6.73
N ALA A 7 -1.08 -0.62 -5.86
CA ALA A 7 -0.72 -1.09 -4.54
C ALA A 7 -1.44 -2.39 -4.20
N ILE A 8 -0.82 -3.20 -3.35
CA ILE A 8 -1.44 -4.40 -2.78
C ILE A 8 -1.95 -4.09 -1.36
N MET A 9 -3.11 -4.62 -1.01
CA MET A 9 -3.77 -4.41 0.28
C MET A 9 -3.51 -5.60 1.21
N PHE A 10 -3.14 -5.36 2.48
CA PHE A 10 -2.81 -6.44 3.44
C PHE A 10 -3.75 -6.58 4.62
N GLU A 11 -4.27 -5.47 5.15
CA GLU A 11 -5.03 -5.47 6.40
C GLU A 11 -6.40 -4.83 6.17
N VAL A 12 -7.46 -5.55 6.55
CA VAL A 12 -8.84 -5.04 6.56
C VAL A 12 -9.31 -5.10 8.01
N ASN A 13 -9.59 -3.96 8.63
CA ASN A 13 -10.29 -3.92 9.91
C ASN A 13 -11.79 -3.73 9.65
N ASP A 14 -12.56 -4.81 9.73
CA ASP A 14 -14.01 -4.84 9.46
C ASP A 14 -14.84 -3.86 10.30
N ILE A 15 -14.32 -3.45 11.46
CA ILE A 15 -15.06 -2.61 12.41
C ILE A 15 -15.02 -1.13 12.00
N VAL A 16 -13.94 -0.65 11.38
CA VAL A 16 -13.71 0.80 11.16
C VAL A 16 -13.66 1.21 9.70
N LYS A 17 -13.77 0.27 8.75
CA LYS A 17 -13.78 0.45 7.27
C LYS A 17 -12.59 1.21 6.63
N LEU A 18 -11.80 1.97 7.39
CA LEU A 18 -10.68 2.79 6.94
C LEU A 18 -9.45 2.50 7.83
N ARG A 19 -8.92 1.28 7.73
CA ARG A 19 -7.58 0.93 8.22
C ARG A 19 -6.83 0.07 7.21
N PHE A 20 -7.09 0.32 5.92
CA PHE A 20 -6.37 -0.39 4.88
C PHE A 20 -4.93 0.08 4.88
N LYS A 21 -4.03 -0.85 5.19
CA LYS A 21 -2.61 -0.69 4.87
C LYS A 21 -2.38 -1.28 3.48
N VAL A 22 -1.75 -0.47 2.64
CA VAL A 22 -1.40 -0.85 1.28
C VAL A 22 0.11 -0.72 1.10
N MET A 23 0.71 -1.57 0.28
CA MET A 23 2.10 -1.42 -0.16
C MET A 23 2.07 -1.00 -1.60
N VAL A 24 2.70 0.14 -1.88
CA VAL A 24 2.84 0.63 -3.23
C VAL A 24 3.86 -0.21 -3.97
N LEU A 25 3.49 -0.66 -5.16
CA LEU A 25 4.31 -1.47 -6.04
C LEU A 25 4.74 -0.67 -7.27
N LEU A 26 3.80 0.06 -7.86
CA LEU A 26 4.04 0.92 -9.02
C LEU A 26 3.54 2.34 -8.76
N ASP A 27 4.28 3.33 -9.25
CA ASP A 27 3.86 4.74 -9.23
C ASP A 27 2.81 5.06 -10.31
N SER A 28 2.46 6.35 -10.45
CA SER A 28 1.57 6.82 -11.49
C SER A 28 2.10 6.63 -12.91
N ASP A 29 3.39 6.45 -13.12
CA ASP A 29 3.99 6.19 -14.43
C ASP A 29 4.19 4.68 -14.68
N LEU A 30 3.58 3.84 -13.82
CA LEU A 30 3.67 2.39 -13.82
C LEU A 30 5.10 1.87 -13.68
N GLN A 31 5.98 2.69 -13.08
CA GLN A 31 7.34 2.30 -12.77
C GLN A 31 7.39 1.67 -11.38
N SER A 32 8.23 0.64 -11.24
CA SER A 32 8.44 0.00 -9.95
C SER A 32 9.09 0.98 -8.98
N VAL A 33 8.52 1.09 -7.79
CA VAL A 33 9.08 1.89 -6.70
C VAL A 33 9.55 0.99 -5.56
N PRO A 34 10.42 1.48 -4.66
CA PRO A 34 10.73 0.79 -3.42
C PRO A 34 9.44 0.46 -2.64
N GLU A 35 9.41 -0.71 -2.01
CA GLU A 35 8.24 -1.18 -1.25
C GLU A 35 7.97 -0.23 -0.07
N VAL A 36 6.88 0.52 -0.15
CA VAL A 36 6.45 1.46 0.90
C VAL A 36 5.04 1.10 1.37
N VAL A 37 4.89 0.92 2.67
CA VAL A 37 3.57 0.70 3.30
C VAL A 37 2.95 2.03 3.68
N ILE A 38 1.74 2.27 3.16
CA ILE A 38 0.92 3.45 3.44
C ILE A 38 -0.32 3.00 4.21
N ASN A 39 -0.62 3.71 5.28
CA ASN A 39 -1.88 3.58 5.99
C ASN A 39 -2.88 4.61 5.43
N LEU A 40 -3.92 4.14 4.74
CA LEU A 40 -4.92 5.03 4.14
C LEU A 40 -5.76 5.78 5.19
N ALA A 41 -5.70 5.39 6.47
CA ALA A 41 -6.34 6.14 7.56
C ALA A 41 -5.65 7.49 7.84
N ASP A 42 -4.38 7.63 7.46
CA ASP A 42 -3.58 8.82 7.76
C ASP A 42 -3.83 9.96 6.74
N MET A 43 -4.82 9.81 5.86
CA MET A 43 -5.22 10.81 4.86
C MET A 43 -4.05 11.29 3.98
N GLY A 44 -3.18 10.36 3.58
CA GLY A 44 -2.06 10.66 2.69
C GLY A 44 -2.51 11.37 1.41
N LEU A 45 -1.74 12.35 0.97
CA LEU A 45 -2.00 13.11 -0.26
C LEU A 45 -1.06 12.63 -1.38
N ASP A 46 -1.52 12.72 -2.62
CA ASP A 46 -0.66 12.59 -3.80
C ASP A 46 0.17 13.86 -4.03
N ASP A 47 1.07 13.85 -5.01
CA ASP A 47 1.92 15.00 -5.38
C ASP A 47 1.13 16.23 -5.85
N ARG A 48 -0.18 16.08 -6.06
CA ARG A 48 -1.11 17.13 -6.47
C ARG A 48 -1.99 17.61 -5.32
N GLY A 49 -1.77 17.10 -4.11
CA GLY A 49 -2.53 17.45 -2.90
C GLY A 49 -3.91 16.78 -2.81
N ASN A 50 -4.20 15.76 -3.62
CA ASN A 50 -5.46 15.01 -3.54
C ASN A 50 -5.34 13.86 -2.56
N LEU A 51 -6.43 13.58 -1.85
CA LEU A 51 -6.51 12.42 -0.96
C LEU A 51 -6.27 11.11 -1.73
N LEU A 52 -5.35 10.29 -1.23
CA LEU A 52 -5.18 8.93 -1.73
C LEU A 52 -6.44 8.11 -1.43
N THR A 53 -7.06 7.61 -2.48
CA THR A 53 -8.29 6.81 -2.41
C THR A 53 -8.17 5.58 -3.29
N ILE A 54 -8.89 4.52 -2.91
CA ILE A 54 -8.99 3.32 -3.75
C ILE A 54 -9.96 3.62 -4.89
N ARG A 55 -9.42 3.72 -6.11
CA ARG A 55 -10.22 4.00 -7.31
C ARG A 55 -10.88 2.76 -7.91
N ASN A 56 -10.16 1.63 -7.92
CA ASN A 56 -10.65 0.36 -8.46
C ASN A 56 -9.81 -0.81 -7.92
N ILE A 57 -10.36 -2.03 -7.99
CA ILE A 57 -9.64 -3.28 -7.75
C ILE A 57 -9.30 -3.89 -9.11
N VAL A 58 -8.04 -4.24 -9.32
CA VAL A 58 -7.52 -4.77 -10.59
C VAL A 58 -6.92 -6.16 -10.39
N LYS A 59 -6.74 -6.91 -11.50
CA LYS A 59 -6.01 -8.18 -11.45
C LYS A 59 -4.51 -7.88 -11.52
N ALA A 60 -3.72 -8.48 -10.63
CA ALA A 60 -2.27 -8.28 -10.62
C ALA A 60 -1.58 -8.68 -11.94
N GLN A 61 -2.14 -9.66 -12.65
CA GLN A 61 -1.68 -10.11 -13.96
C GLN A 61 -1.70 -9.00 -15.01
N ASP A 62 -2.65 -8.07 -14.92
CA ASP A 62 -2.77 -6.94 -15.86
C ASP A 62 -1.57 -5.97 -15.73
N TYR A 63 -0.80 -6.09 -14.63
CA TYR A 63 0.38 -5.29 -14.31
C TYR A 63 1.64 -6.13 -14.15
N SER A 64 1.62 -7.42 -14.54
CA SER A 64 2.76 -8.34 -14.39
C SER A 64 3.27 -8.47 -12.95
N ILE A 65 2.39 -8.33 -11.97
CA ILE A 65 2.69 -8.46 -10.54
C ILE A 65 2.46 -9.91 -10.09
N ASP A 66 3.50 -10.54 -9.53
CA ASP A 66 3.39 -11.83 -8.85
C ASP A 66 3.04 -11.63 -7.37
N ILE A 67 1.76 -11.80 -7.03
CA ILE A 67 1.26 -11.65 -5.65
C ILE A 67 1.94 -12.64 -4.69
N ALA A 68 2.32 -13.83 -5.15
CA ALA A 68 2.87 -14.87 -4.28
C ALA A 68 4.19 -14.40 -3.62
N LYS A 69 5.00 -13.64 -4.36
CA LYS A 69 6.22 -13.01 -3.86
C LYS A 69 5.95 -12.09 -2.65
N TYR A 70 4.89 -11.28 -2.75
CA TYR A 70 4.54 -10.31 -1.70
C TYR A 70 3.86 -10.97 -0.50
N TYR A 71 3.08 -12.03 -0.71
CA TYR A 71 2.50 -12.81 0.37
C TYR A 71 3.60 -13.45 1.23
N GLN A 72 4.62 -14.05 0.60
CA GLN A 72 5.74 -14.65 1.34
C GLN A 72 6.56 -13.60 2.10
N HIS A 73 6.86 -12.45 1.48
CA HIS A 73 7.64 -11.39 2.12
C HIS A 73 6.91 -10.76 3.32
N VAL A 74 5.63 -10.39 3.18
CA VAL A 74 4.91 -9.67 4.23
C VAL A 74 4.50 -10.57 5.40
N VAL A 75 4.09 -11.81 5.11
CA VAL A 75 3.70 -12.78 6.16
C VAL A 75 4.91 -13.25 6.96
N LEU A 76 6.04 -13.52 6.30
CA LEU A 76 7.22 -14.10 6.95
C LEU A 76 8.11 -13.07 7.65
N GLN A 77 8.23 -11.84 7.12
CA GLN A 77 9.17 -10.87 7.68
C GLN A 77 8.57 -9.97 8.77
N ASN A 78 7.27 -9.65 8.69
CA ASN A 78 6.70 -8.63 9.56
C ASN A 78 5.70 -9.15 10.57
N GLY A 79 5.04 -10.30 10.32
CA GLY A 79 3.91 -10.77 11.11
C GLY A 79 2.76 -9.74 11.09
N PHE A 80 1.51 -10.17 11.02
CA PHE A 80 0.37 -9.23 11.05
C PHE A 80 0.18 -8.53 12.42
N ALA A 81 1.13 -8.69 13.33
CA ALA A 81 1.14 -8.09 14.66
C ALA A 81 2.44 -7.31 14.89
N GLN A 82 2.47 -6.05 14.51
CA GLN A 82 3.26 -5.07 15.25
C GLN A 82 2.40 -3.88 15.63
N ASN A 83 1.75 -4.07 16.78
CA ASN A 83 1.43 -2.98 17.68
C ASN A 83 2.77 -2.44 18.26
N LYS A 84 2.83 -1.10 18.41
CA LYS A 84 3.90 -0.26 19.00
C LYS A 84 4.92 0.34 18.02
N SER A 85 4.58 1.57 17.60
CA SER A 85 5.43 2.77 17.73
C SER A 85 6.93 2.56 17.49
N CYS A 86 7.37 2.70 16.23
CA CYS A 86 8.74 3.10 15.95
C CYS A 86 8.72 4.59 15.55
N MET A 87 8.95 5.44 16.55
CA MET A 87 9.45 6.80 16.32
C MET A 87 10.85 6.64 15.74
N ILE A 88 11.03 6.96 14.46
CA ILE A 88 12.36 7.22 13.92
C ILE A 88 12.57 8.73 14.11
N PRO A 89 13.43 9.19 15.03
CA PRO A 89 13.79 10.59 15.07
C PRO A 89 14.58 10.89 13.79
N ILE A 90 14.11 11.87 13.04
CA ILE A 90 14.91 12.52 12.01
C ILE A 90 15.74 13.57 12.74
N LEU A 91 16.98 13.19 13.09
CA LEU A 91 18.22 13.96 13.33
C LEU A 91 19.12 13.24 14.34
#